data_AF-A0A1H5A4N7-F1
#
_entry.id   AF-A0A1H5A4N7-F1
#
_cell.length_a   1.000
_cell.length_b   1.000
_cell.length_c   1.000
_cell.angle_alpha   90.00
_cell.angle_beta   90.00
_cell.angle_gamma   90.00
#
_symmetry.space_group_name_H-M   'P 1'
#
loop_
_entity.id
_entity.type
_entity.pdbx_description
1 polymer ?
#
loop_
_entity_poly.entity_id
_entity_poly.type
_entity_poly.pdbx_seq_one_letter_code
_entity_poly.pdbx_strand_id
1 'polypeptide(L)'
;MYAASREALTQTRAALSSALGSVSAGAATAAAAQIGAELFSVVEILDEQRTLRSALSDTSTPGSVREGLAEQVFGGKVSAETLAVLKVAVGQDWSATSDLLNSLVLLGRESLLKAAADQGQLDAVEDELFRLGRIVAGDPKLEQSLSDRSVPAKGKRDLLSKLLYGKVTAVSEALATQAVGRLKNSAPADAFDELSNLAAAQRKAVVAKVRSAAPLSSEQSDRLTATLTRTYGKPVTVHVEVDPELLSGLVVRVGDEVIDGSGAGRLAALRKSLK
;
A
#
# COMPACT_ATOMS: atom_id res chain seq x y z
N MET A 1 16.78 2.22 5.93
CA MET A 1 16.56 2.52 4.50
C MET A 1 17.33 3.79 4.15
N TYR A 2 18.27 3.69 3.20
CA TYR A 2 19.07 4.81 2.70
C TYR A 2 18.25 5.79 1.86
N ALA A 3 18.82 6.95 1.51
CA ALA A 3 18.12 8.02 0.81
C ALA A 3 17.53 7.57 -0.54
N ALA A 4 18.30 6.89 -1.39
CA ALA A 4 17.84 6.42 -2.70
C ALA A 4 16.65 5.45 -2.58
N SER A 5 16.73 4.45 -1.70
CA SER A 5 15.61 3.52 -1.46
C SER A 5 14.36 4.25 -0.93
N ARG A 6 14.50 5.30 -0.10
CA ARG A 6 13.34 6.09 0.38
C ARG A 6 12.68 6.85 -0.76
N GLU A 7 13.47 7.44 -1.66
CA GLU A 7 12.97 8.13 -2.83
C GLU A 7 12.27 7.16 -3.79
N ALA A 8 12.90 6.02 -4.10
CA ALA A 8 12.34 4.95 -4.90
C ALA A 8 11.00 4.44 -4.35
N LEU A 9 10.90 4.26 -3.02
CA LEU A 9 9.63 3.89 -2.37
C LEU A 9 8.56 4.98 -2.55
N THR A 10 8.92 6.26 -2.39
CA THR A 10 7.98 7.37 -2.61
C THR A 10 7.45 7.37 -4.05
N GLN A 11 8.33 7.24 -5.05
CA GLN A 11 7.93 7.17 -6.46
C GLN A 11 7.04 5.95 -6.76
N THR A 12 7.39 4.79 -6.19
CA THR A 12 6.59 3.57 -6.39
C THR A 12 5.23 3.65 -5.70
N ARG A 13 5.15 4.28 -4.52
CA ARG A 13 3.88 4.52 -3.83
C ARG A 13 2.99 5.50 -4.61
N ALA A 14 3.57 6.52 -5.23
CA ALA A 14 2.85 7.42 -6.12
C ALA A 14 2.27 6.67 -7.33
N ALA A 15 3.03 5.73 -7.92
CA ALA A 15 2.53 4.87 -8.98
C ALA A 15 1.35 3.98 -8.54
N LEU A 16 1.42 3.39 -7.34
CA LEU A 16 0.29 2.64 -6.77
C LEU A 16 -0.95 3.52 -6.60
N SER A 17 -0.78 4.72 -6.05
CA SER A 17 -1.89 5.68 -5.90
C SER A 17 -2.51 6.05 -7.24
N SER A 18 -1.70 6.30 -8.26
CA SER A 18 -2.16 6.59 -9.62
C SER A 18 -2.90 5.40 -10.24
N ALA A 19 -2.37 4.18 -10.09
CA ALA A 19 -2.98 2.96 -10.62
C ALA A 19 -4.35 2.68 -9.99
N LEU A 20 -4.47 2.89 -8.67
CA LEU A 20 -5.76 2.80 -7.98
C LEU A 20 -6.72 3.94 -8.35
N GLY A 21 -6.20 5.14 -8.60
CA GLY A 21 -7.00 6.30 -9.03
C GLY A 21 -7.53 6.21 -10.46
N SER A 22 -6.88 5.45 -11.34
CA SER A 22 -7.37 5.19 -12.70
C SER A 22 -8.53 4.19 -12.77
N VAL A 23 -8.74 3.41 -11.70
CA VAL A 23 -9.85 2.44 -11.64
C VAL A 23 -11.14 3.16 -11.28
N SER A 24 -12.24 2.77 -11.92
CA SER A 24 -13.57 3.32 -11.59
C SER A 24 -13.90 3.14 -10.10
N ALA A 25 -14.60 4.10 -9.50
CA ALA A 25 -14.90 4.10 -8.07
C ALA A 25 -15.58 2.81 -7.57
N GLY A 26 -16.40 2.16 -8.40
CA GLY A 26 -17.07 0.89 -8.06
C GLY A 26 -16.14 -0.34 -8.06
N ALA A 27 -14.98 -0.27 -8.71
CA ALA A 27 -14.02 -1.37 -8.82
C ALA A 27 -12.73 -1.13 -8.02
N ALA A 28 -12.53 0.07 -7.48
CA ALA A 28 -11.28 0.47 -6.79
C ALA A 28 -10.91 -0.46 -5.63
N THR A 29 -11.89 -0.91 -4.84
CA THR A 29 -11.68 -1.84 -3.72
C THR A 29 -11.21 -3.21 -4.20
N ALA A 30 -11.83 -3.75 -5.25
CA ALA A 30 -11.46 -5.04 -5.83
C ALA A 30 -10.06 -4.96 -6.47
N ALA A 31 -9.77 -3.86 -7.17
CA ALA A 31 -8.44 -3.60 -7.73
C ALA A 31 -7.37 -3.50 -6.64
N ALA A 32 -7.64 -2.82 -5.53
CA ALA A 32 -6.71 -2.75 -4.40
C ALA A 32 -6.41 -4.13 -3.81
N ALA A 33 -7.44 -4.97 -3.63
CA ALA A 33 -7.27 -6.34 -3.18
C ALA A 33 -6.44 -7.17 -4.18
N GLN A 34 -6.75 -7.06 -5.47
CA GLN A 34 -6.07 -7.77 -6.54
C GLN A 34 -4.59 -7.36 -6.66
N ILE A 35 -4.29 -6.05 -6.70
CA ILE A 35 -2.92 -5.53 -6.75
C ILE A 35 -2.11 -6.02 -5.55
N GLY A 36 -2.71 -6.01 -4.36
CA GLY A 36 -2.04 -6.51 -3.15
C GLY A 36 -1.63 -7.98 -3.25
N ALA A 37 -2.56 -8.84 -3.68
CA ALA A 37 -2.32 -10.26 -3.85
C ALA A 37 -1.33 -10.58 -4.99
N GLU A 38 -1.43 -9.88 -6.11
CA GLU A 38 -0.52 -10.06 -7.25
C GLU A 38 0.90 -9.58 -6.92
N LEU A 39 1.07 -8.46 -6.20
CA LEU A 39 2.38 -8.02 -5.72
C LEU A 39 3.03 -9.06 -4.80
N PHE A 40 2.26 -9.73 -3.94
CA PHE A 40 2.78 -10.83 -3.12
C PHE A 40 3.23 -12.02 -3.97
N SER A 41 2.45 -12.37 -5.00
CA SER A 41 2.79 -13.46 -5.93
C SER A 41 4.05 -13.14 -6.75
N VAL A 42 4.19 -11.89 -7.22
CA VAL A 42 5.41 -11.39 -7.88
C VAL A 42 6.60 -11.54 -6.94
N VAL A 43 6.48 -11.07 -5.71
CA VAL A 43 7.56 -11.14 -4.72
C VAL A 43 7.95 -12.58 -4.41
N GLU A 44 7.00 -13.51 -4.33
CA GLU A 44 7.27 -14.94 -4.13
C GLU A 44 8.11 -15.50 -5.27
N ILE A 45 7.75 -15.21 -6.52
CA ILE A 45 8.54 -15.60 -7.69
C ILE A 45 9.96 -15.00 -7.63
N LEU A 46 10.10 -13.74 -7.21
CA LEU A 46 11.41 -13.09 -7.07
C LEU A 46 12.26 -13.68 -5.92
N ASP A 47 11.64 -14.20 -4.87
CA ASP A 47 12.36 -14.91 -3.81
C ASP A 47 12.93 -16.23 -4.29
N GLU A 48 12.16 -16.98 -5.09
CA GLU A 48 12.55 -18.28 -5.65
C GLU A 48 13.58 -18.12 -6.78
N GLN A 49 13.42 -17.11 -7.63
CA GLN A 49 14.22 -16.91 -8.84
C GLN A 49 15.32 -15.87 -8.62
N ARG A 50 16.44 -16.29 -8.02
CA ARG A 50 17.57 -15.40 -7.69
C ARG A 50 18.10 -14.60 -8.90
N THR A 51 18.19 -15.23 -10.08
CA THR A 51 18.68 -14.58 -11.30
C THR A 51 17.77 -13.46 -11.77
N LEU A 52 16.45 -13.73 -11.81
CA LEU A 52 15.45 -12.72 -12.17
C LEU A 52 15.46 -11.56 -11.18
N ARG A 53 15.51 -11.86 -9.88
CA ARG A 53 15.61 -10.84 -8.83
C ARG A 53 16.85 -9.96 -9.00
N SER A 54 18.01 -10.56 -9.29
CA SER A 54 19.23 -9.81 -9.52
C SER A 54 19.07 -8.88 -10.72
N ALA A 55 18.58 -9.40 -11.85
CA ALA A 55 18.41 -8.63 -13.08
C ALA A 55 17.45 -7.44 -12.93
N LEU A 56 16.34 -7.60 -12.19
CA LEU A 56 15.37 -6.53 -11.96
C LEU A 56 15.83 -5.47 -10.94
N SER A 57 16.85 -5.77 -10.13
CA SER A 57 17.40 -4.84 -9.13
C SER A 57 18.77 -4.27 -9.50
N ASP A 58 19.29 -4.62 -10.68
CA ASP A 58 20.62 -4.22 -11.12
C ASP A 58 20.63 -2.76 -11.59
N THR A 59 21.18 -1.88 -10.76
CA THR A 59 21.28 -0.43 -11.03
C THR A 59 22.26 -0.10 -12.14
N SER A 60 23.10 -1.04 -12.58
CA SER A 60 23.97 -0.82 -13.76
C SER A 60 23.21 -0.94 -15.08
N THR A 61 22.02 -1.54 -15.05
CA THR A 61 21.13 -1.69 -16.21
C THR A 61 20.13 -0.52 -16.24
N PRO A 62 19.96 0.17 -17.39
CA PRO A 62 18.98 1.25 -17.52
C PRO A 62 17.58 0.82 -17.08
N GLY A 63 16.86 1.70 -16.37
CA GLY A 63 15.52 1.40 -15.85
C GLY A 63 14.53 0.91 -16.91
N SER A 64 14.57 1.50 -18.11
CA SER A 64 13.73 1.08 -19.25
C SER A 64 13.94 -0.38 -19.68
N VAL A 65 15.17 -0.89 -19.56
CA VAL A 65 15.48 -2.29 -19.86
C VAL A 65 14.93 -3.21 -18.77
N ARG A 66 15.06 -2.80 -17.49
CA ARG A 66 14.48 -3.53 -16.34
C ARG A 66 12.95 -3.57 -16.40
N GLU A 67 12.32 -2.46 -16.79
CA GLU A 67 10.88 -2.38 -17.06
C GLU A 67 10.45 -3.32 -18.19
N GLY A 68 11.20 -3.36 -19.29
CA GLY A 68 10.95 -4.29 -20.40
C GLY A 68 11.05 -5.76 -19.98
N LEU A 69 12.02 -6.10 -19.12
CA LEU A 69 12.13 -7.44 -18.55
C LEU A 69 10.94 -7.78 -17.66
N ALA A 70 10.48 -6.85 -16.80
CA ALA A 70 9.30 -7.05 -15.97
C ALA A 70 8.04 -7.27 -16.82
N GLU A 71 7.86 -6.50 -17.90
CA GLU A 71 6.79 -6.68 -18.88
C GLU A 71 6.84 -8.07 -19.52
N GLN A 72 8.01 -8.53 -19.96
CA GLN A 72 8.15 -9.86 -20.59
C GLN A 72 7.81 -11.01 -19.63
N VAL A 73 8.15 -10.86 -18.34
CA VAL A 73 8.00 -11.94 -17.36
C VAL A 73 6.59 -11.97 -16.76
N PHE A 74 6.03 -10.81 -16.45
CA PHE A 74 4.77 -10.68 -15.70
C PHE A 74 3.60 -10.17 -16.56
N GLY A 75 3.86 -9.68 -17.78
CA GLY A 75 2.83 -9.29 -18.73
C GLY A 75 1.83 -10.42 -18.99
N GLY A 76 0.54 -10.09 -18.90
CA GLY A 76 -0.55 -11.05 -19.05
C GLY A 76 -0.74 -12.03 -17.88
N LYS A 77 0.11 -11.99 -16.85
CA LYS A 77 -0.02 -12.81 -15.62
C LYS A 77 -0.55 -12.04 -14.42
N VAL A 78 -0.42 -10.72 -14.45
CA VAL A 78 -0.93 -9.78 -13.45
C VAL A 78 -1.79 -8.72 -14.15
N SER A 79 -2.58 -7.98 -13.38
CA SER A 79 -3.38 -6.88 -13.91
C SER A 79 -2.50 -5.77 -14.50
N ALA A 80 -3.08 -4.95 -15.37
CA ALA A 80 -2.38 -3.83 -15.97
C ALA A 80 -1.90 -2.82 -14.91
N GLU A 81 -2.70 -2.64 -13.86
CA GLU A 81 -2.41 -1.77 -12.73
C GLU A 81 -1.22 -2.29 -11.92
N THR A 82 -1.20 -3.59 -11.61
CA THR A 82 -0.05 -4.21 -10.91
C THR A 82 1.21 -4.13 -11.75
N LEU A 83 1.09 -4.37 -13.06
CA LEU A 83 2.23 -4.29 -13.97
C LEU A 83 2.79 -2.87 -14.06
N ALA A 84 1.94 -1.86 -14.09
CA ALA A 84 2.36 -0.46 -14.08
C ALA A 84 3.15 -0.12 -12.79
N VAL A 85 2.65 -0.55 -11.63
CA VAL A 85 3.36 -0.37 -10.34
C VAL A 85 4.69 -1.12 -10.34
N LEU A 86 4.71 -2.35 -10.82
CA LEU A 86 5.92 -3.17 -10.89
C LEU A 86 6.98 -2.54 -11.79
N LYS A 87 6.59 -2.04 -12.97
CA LYS A 87 7.50 -1.36 -13.91
C LYS A 87 8.14 -0.15 -13.26
N VAL A 88 7.34 0.74 -12.65
CA VAL A 88 7.89 1.88 -11.92
C VAL A 88 8.86 1.39 -10.85
N ALA A 89 8.47 0.40 -10.04
CA ALA A 89 9.32 -0.13 -8.97
C ALA A 89 10.69 -0.62 -9.48
N VAL A 90 10.72 -1.42 -10.56
CA VAL A 90 11.96 -1.97 -11.11
C VAL A 90 12.76 -0.95 -11.92
N GLY A 91 12.13 0.15 -12.37
CA GLY A 91 12.80 1.27 -13.02
C GLY A 91 13.57 2.17 -12.05
N GLN A 92 13.27 2.09 -10.74
CA GLN A 92 13.94 2.88 -9.71
C GLN A 92 15.32 2.34 -9.31
N ASP A 93 16.12 3.22 -8.68
CA ASP A 93 17.40 2.89 -8.08
C ASP A 93 17.26 2.56 -6.60
N TRP A 94 17.48 1.28 -6.28
CA TRP A 94 17.41 0.76 -4.91
C TRP A 94 18.82 0.61 -4.34
N SER A 95 19.01 1.03 -3.08
CA SER A 95 20.30 0.87 -2.41
C SER A 95 20.66 -0.59 -2.12
N ALA A 96 19.67 -1.48 -2.08
CA ALA A 96 19.87 -2.92 -1.96
C ALA A 96 18.76 -3.67 -2.69
N THR A 97 19.07 -4.84 -3.25
CA THR A 97 18.07 -5.75 -3.85
C THR A 97 16.95 -6.08 -2.87
N SER A 98 17.25 -6.21 -1.58
CA SER A 98 16.24 -6.44 -0.55
C SER A 98 15.26 -5.29 -0.37
N ASP A 99 15.68 -4.05 -0.66
CA ASP A 99 14.83 -2.87 -0.49
C ASP A 99 13.72 -2.84 -1.54
N LEU A 100 14.00 -3.22 -2.80
CA LEU A 100 12.96 -3.40 -3.83
C LEU A 100 11.88 -4.40 -3.35
N LEU A 101 12.29 -5.59 -2.91
CA LEU A 101 11.33 -6.62 -2.51
C LEU A 101 10.57 -6.23 -1.25
N ASN A 102 11.24 -5.64 -0.26
CA ASN A 102 10.59 -5.17 0.96
C ASN A 102 9.58 -4.06 0.65
N SER A 103 9.87 -3.17 -0.31
CA SER A 103 8.96 -2.14 -0.78
C SER A 103 7.75 -2.73 -1.51
N LEU A 104 7.94 -3.70 -2.41
CA LEU A 104 6.81 -4.38 -3.07
C LEU A 104 5.90 -5.10 -2.07
N VAL A 105 6.49 -5.73 -1.04
CA VAL A 105 5.72 -6.30 0.08
C VAL A 105 4.96 -5.23 0.84
N LEU A 106 5.60 -4.11 1.20
CA LEU A 106 4.95 -3.02 1.91
C LEU A 106 3.77 -2.47 1.11
N LEU A 107 3.95 -2.22 -0.18
CA LEU A 107 2.90 -1.74 -1.08
C LEU A 107 1.75 -2.73 -1.21
N GLY A 108 2.06 -4.04 -1.29
CA GLY A 108 1.03 -5.08 -1.30
C GLY A 108 0.20 -5.08 0.00
N ARG A 109 0.86 -4.92 1.15
CA ARG A 109 0.19 -4.80 2.46
C ARG A 109 -0.68 -3.54 2.54
N GLU A 110 -0.15 -2.38 2.15
CA GLU A 110 -0.88 -1.11 2.11
C GLU A 110 -2.11 -1.18 1.18
N SER A 111 -1.99 -1.87 0.04
CA SER A 111 -3.07 -2.08 -0.93
C SER A 111 -4.19 -2.97 -0.37
N LEU A 112 -3.84 -4.10 0.26
CA LEU A 112 -4.83 -4.99 0.89
C LEU A 112 -5.55 -4.30 2.06
N LEU A 113 -4.80 -3.59 2.91
CA LEU A 113 -5.38 -2.84 4.01
C LEU A 113 -6.25 -1.67 3.53
N LYS A 114 -5.91 -1.05 2.39
CA LYS A 114 -6.79 -0.08 1.74
C LYS A 114 -8.10 -0.74 1.30
N ALA A 115 -8.05 -1.92 0.70
CA ALA A 115 -9.26 -2.65 0.34
C ALA A 115 -10.13 -2.98 1.57
N ALA A 116 -9.52 -3.39 2.68
CA ALA A 116 -10.23 -3.59 3.94
C ALA A 116 -10.83 -2.29 4.49
N ALA A 117 -10.11 -1.17 4.40
CA ALA A 117 -10.60 0.15 4.81
C ALA A 117 -11.83 0.58 4.00
N ASP A 118 -11.78 0.41 2.67
CA ASP A 118 -12.88 0.77 1.78
C ASP A 118 -14.14 -0.10 2.06
N GLN A 119 -13.98 -1.29 2.64
CA GLN A 119 -15.06 -2.19 3.06
C GLN A 119 -15.48 -2.02 4.54
N GLY A 120 -14.86 -1.10 5.28
CA GLY A 120 -15.12 -0.92 6.71
C GLY A 120 -14.64 -2.10 7.59
N GLN A 121 -13.71 -2.92 7.09
CA GLN A 121 -13.18 -4.10 7.78
C GLN A 121 -11.82 -3.84 8.45
N LEU A 122 -11.27 -2.63 8.38
CA LEU A 122 -9.93 -2.34 8.87
C LEU A 122 -9.77 -2.57 10.39
N ASP A 123 -10.79 -2.21 11.19
CA ASP A 123 -10.80 -2.49 12.63
C ASP A 123 -10.76 -4.00 12.92
N ALA A 124 -11.54 -4.80 12.16
CA ALA A 124 -11.53 -6.25 12.30
C ALA A 124 -10.17 -6.84 11.93
N VAL A 125 -9.53 -6.34 10.86
CA VAL A 125 -8.19 -6.77 10.44
C VAL A 125 -7.14 -6.43 11.50
N GLU A 126 -7.17 -5.21 12.06
CA GLU A 126 -6.27 -4.78 13.15
C GLU A 126 -6.36 -5.74 14.35
N ASP A 127 -7.59 -6.03 14.80
CA ASP A 127 -7.88 -6.91 15.94
C ASP A 127 -7.50 -8.37 15.68
N GLU A 128 -7.81 -8.90 14.50
CA GLU A 128 -7.51 -10.27 14.10
C GLU A 128 -5.99 -10.51 14.08
N LEU A 129 -5.22 -9.60 13.48
CA LEU A 129 -3.76 -9.68 13.43
C LEU A 129 -3.13 -9.56 14.82
N PHE A 130 -3.64 -8.66 15.67
CA PHE A 130 -3.19 -8.53 17.05
C PHE A 130 -3.44 -9.81 17.86
N ARG A 131 -4.64 -10.39 17.75
CA ARG A 131 -4.98 -11.65 18.43
C ARG A 131 -4.12 -12.79 17.92
N LEU A 132 -3.86 -12.86 16.61
CA LEU A 132 -2.99 -13.87 16.02
C LEU A 132 -1.57 -13.79 16.58
N GLY A 133 -1.01 -12.57 16.69
CA GLY A 133 0.28 -12.32 17.34
C GLY A 133 0.32 -12.89 18.77
N ARG A 134 -0.71 -12.61 19.57
CA ARG A 134 -0.83 -13.12 20.95
C ARG A 134 -0.98 -14.63 21.04
N ILE A 135 -1.78 -15.24 20.16
CA ILE A 135 -1.96 -16.70 20.12
C ILE A 135 -0.63 -17.38 19.80
N VAL A 136 0.10 -16.86 18.82
CA VAL A 136 1.37 -17.46 18.38
C VAL A 136 2.45 -17.28 19.44
N ALA A 137 2.57 -16.10 20.05
CA ALA A 137 3.49 -15.88 21.18
C ALA A 137 3.14 -16.73 22.42
N GLY A 138 1.86 -17.07 22.59
CA GLY A 138 1.37 -17.92 23.68
C GLY A 138 1.54 -19.42 23.44
N ASP A 139 1.87 -19.86 22.23
CA ASP A 139 2.08 -21.25 21.85
C ASP A 139 3.50 -21.46 21.28
N PRO A 140 4.47 -21.85 22.14
CA PRO A 140 5.85 -22.05 21.72
C PRO A 140 6.03 -23.08 20.60
N LYS A 141 5.15 -24.09 20.50
CA LYS A 141 5.23 -25.11 19.44
C LYS A 141 4.81 -24.52 18.10
N LEU A 142 3.74 -23.73 18.10
CA LEU A 142 3.28 -23.02 16.90
C LEU A 142 4.33 -22.00 16.45
N GLU A 143 4.87 -21.20 17.38
CA GLU A 143 5.91 -20.21 17.08
C GLU A 143 7.17 -20.87 16.50
N GLN A 144 7.61 -21.99 17.06
CA GLN A 144 8.74 -22.75 16.54
C GLN A 144 8.46 -23.30 15.14
N SER A 145 7.27 -23.86 14.91
CA SER A 145 6.90 -24.40 13.59
C SER A 145 6.87 -23.33 12.50
N LEU A 146 6.35 -22.14 12.81
CA LEU A 146 6.33 -21.00 11.87
C LEU A 146 7.73 -20.41 11.66
N SER A 147 8.59 -20.44 12.67
CA SER A 147 9.97 -19.93 12.61
C SER A 147 10.96 -20.89 11.96
N ASP A 148 10.62 -22.18 11.85
CA ASP A 148 11.54 -23.22 11.38
C ASP A 148 11.99 -22.99 9.93
N ARG A 149 13.28 -22.68 9.72
CA ARG A 149 13.84 -22.38 8.40
C ARG A 149 14.01 -23.60 7.51
N SER A 150 13.95 -24.82 8.06
CA SER A 150 13.99 -26.05 7.29
C SER A 150 12.68 -26.33 6.55
N VAL A 151 11.57 -25.77 7.03
CA VAL A 151 10.26 -25.90 6.41
C VAL A 151 10.13 -24.88 5.26
N PRO A 152 9.79 -25.31 4.03
CA PRO A 152 9.55 -24.40 2.92
C PRO A 152 8.45 -23.39 3.23
N ALA A 153 8.59 -22.16 2.74
CA ALA A 153 7.63 -21.08 2.96
C ALA A 153 6.19 -21.50 2.66
N LYS A 154 5.97 -22.23 1.55
CA LYS A 154 4.67 -22.79 1.17
C LYS A 154 4.03 -23.64 2.28
N GLY A 155 4.80 -24.55 2.90
CA GLY A 155 4.29 -25.41 3.97
C GLY A 155 3.83 -24.60 5.20
N LYS A 156 4.52 -23.52 5.53
CA LYS A 156 4.13 -22.63 6.63
C LYS A 156 2.87 -21.83 6.30
N ARG A 157 2.74 -21.35 5.06
CA ARG A 157 1.54 -20.66 4.57
C ARG A 157 0.33 -21.60 4.59
N ASP A 158 0.50 -22.83 4.13
CA ASP A 158 -0.56 -23.85 4.13
C ASP A 158 -1.00 -24.20 5.55
N LEU A 159 -0.05 -24.33 6.50
CA LEU A 159 -0.37 -24.53 7.91
C LEU A 159 -1.21 -23.37 8.45
N LEU A 160 -0.77 -22.13 8.24
CA LEU A 160 -1.46 -20.96 8.75
C LEU A 160 -2.85 -20.77 8.11
N SER A 161 -2.97 -20.94 6.79
CA SER A 161 -4.25 -20.86 6.09
C SER A 161 -5.26 -21.86 6.66
N LYS A 162 -4.86 -23.12 6.91
CA LYS A 162 -5.73 -24.12 7.57
C LYS A 162 -6.17 -23.71 8.97
N LEU A 163 -5.31 -23.05 9.74
CA LEU A 163 -5.64 -22.61 11.10
C LEU A 163 -6.61 -21.43 11.11
N LEU A 164 -6.48 -20.53 10.12
CA LEU A 164 -7.24 -19.30 9.97
C LEU A 164 -8.54 -19.45 9.16
N TYR A 165 -8.64 -20.50 8.35
CA TYR A 165 -9.77 -20.74 7.45
C TYR A 165 -11.12 -20.60 8.16
N GLY A 166 -11.95 -19.69 7.66
CA GLY A 166 -13.29 -19.41 8.18
C GLY A 166 -13.36 -18.69 9.52
N LYS A 167 -12.23 -18.25 10.09
CA LYS A 167 -12.16 -17.57 11.40
C LYS A 167 -11.77 -16.10 11.34
N VAL A 168 -11.17 -15.67 10.23
CA VAL A 168 -10.68 -14.30 10.03
C VAL A 168 -11.12 -13.78 8.67
N THR A 169 -11.01 -12.47 8.47
CA THR A 169 -11.20 -11.86 7.15
C THR A 169 -10.17 -12.38 6.14
N ALA A 170 -10.54 -12.39 4.86
CA ALA A 170 -9.63 -12.79 3.78
C ALA A 170 -8.37 -11.92 3.71
N VAL A 171 -8.49 -10.63 4.07
CA VAL A 171 -7.35 -9.70 4.12
C VAL A 171 -6.38 -10.09 5.24
N SER A 172 -6.86 -10.39 6.45
CA SER A 172 -6.02 -10.86 7.55
C SER A 172 -5.30 -12.16 7.21
N GLU A 173 -5.99 -13.12 6.59
CA GLU A 173 -5.39 -14.38 6.14
C GLU A 173 -4.27 -14.13 5.11
N ALA A 174 -4.52 -13.30 4.10
CA ALA A 174 -3.53 -12.97 3.07
C ALA A 174 -2.30 -12.25 3.65
N LEU A 175 -2.49 -11.28 4.55
CA LEU A 175 -1.40 -10.57 5.22
C LEU A 175 -0.57 -11.51 6.10
N ALA A 176 -1.25 -12.34 6.90
CA ALA A 176 -0.60 -13.26 7.83
C ALA A 176 0.21 -14.35 7.10
N THR A 177 -0.37 -14.96 6.06
CA THR A 177 0.32 -15.98 5.25
C THR A 177 1.50 -15.38 4.50
N GLN A 178 1.36 -14.16 3.95
CA GLN A 178 2.47 -13.45 3.32
C GLN A 178 3.62 -13.21 4.30
N ALA A 179 3.33 -12.73 5.51
CA ALA A 179 4.33 -12.45 6.53
C ALA A 179 5.09 -13.71 6.95
N VAL A 180 4.37 -14.80 7.22
CA VAL A 180 4.97 -16.09 7.62
C VAL A 180 5.91 -16.65 6.54
N GLY A 181 5.57 -16.47 5.27
CA GLY A 181 6.43 -16.89 4.16
C GLY A 181 7.75 -16.13 4.05
N ARG A 182 7.89 -14.98 4.72
CA ARG A 182 9.06 -14.08 4.65
C ARG A 182 9.62 -13.68 6.02
N LEU A 183 9.43 -14.53 7.03
CA LEU A 183 10.05 -14.39 8.35
C LEU A 183 11.57 -14.55 8.22
N LYS A 184 12.28 -13.45 7.98
CA LYS A 184 13.75 -13.45 7.90
C LYS A 184 14.33 -13.75 9.29
N ASN A 185 14.54 -12.69 10.09
CA ASN A 185 15.10 -12.79 11.44
C ASN A 185 14.08 -12.40 12.53
N SER A 186 12.84 -12.08 12.15
CA SER A 186 11.79 -11.67 13.09
C SER A 186 11.00 -12.88 13.56
N ALA A 187 10.53 -12.84 14.81
CA ALA A 187 9.57 -13.83 15.29
C ALA A 187 8.24 -13.69 14.53
N PRO A 188 7.48 -14.78 14.34
CA PRO A 188 6.16 -14.72 13.73
C PRO A 188 5.21 -13.78 14.48
N ALA A 189 5.25 -13.78 15.81
CA ALA A 189 4.43 -12.90 16.64
C ALA A 189 4.74 -11.42 16.37
N ASP A 190 6.03 -11.04 16.33
CA ASP A 190 6.45 -9.67 16.00
C ASP A 190 5.98 -9.26 14.61
N ALA A 191 6.03 -10.17 13.63
CA ALA A 191 5.56 -9.89 12.28
C ALA A 191 4.05 -9.62 12.22
N PHE A 192 3.24 -10.30 13.04
CA PHE A 192 1.81 -10.03 13.14
C PHE A 192 1.52 -8.73 13.89
N ASP A 193 2.28 -8.42 14.94
CA ASP A 193 2.19 -7.14 15.65
C ASP A 193 2.58 -5.96 14.75
N GLU A 194 3.62 -6.10 13.91
CA GLU A 194 3.97 -5.11 12.88
C GLU A 194 2.83 -4.88 11.88
N LEU A 195 2.15 -5.94 11.45
CA LEU A 195 1.00 -5.83 10.55
C LEU A 195 -0.21 -5.17 11.23
N SER A 196 -0.49 -5.50 12.49
CA SER A 196 -1.54 -4.85 13.28
C SER A 196 -1.23 -3.35 13.44
N ASN A 197 0.02 -3.00 13.74
CA ASN A 197 0.45 -1.60 13.81
C ASN A 197 0.33 -0.87 12.45
N LEU A 198 0.61 -1.57 11.34
CA LEU A 198 0.41 -1.03 9.99
C LEU A 198 -1.07 -0.75 9.72
N ALA A 199 -1.96 -1.69 10.05
CA ALA A 199 -3.42 -1.52 9.94
C ALA A 199 -3.91 -0.34 10.80
N ALA A 200 -3.45 -0.26 12.05
CA ALA A 200 -3.75 0.83 12.96
C ALA A 200 -3.24 2.19 12.45
N ALA A 201 -2.05 2.21 11.84
CA ALA A 201 -1.50 3.43 11.24
C ALA A 201 -2.34 3.89 10.04
N GLN A 202 -2.85 2.97 9.24
CA GLN A 202 -3.74 3.27 8.12
C GLN A 202 -5.13 3.73 8.59
N ARG A 203 -5.62 3.20 9.71
CA ARG A 203 -6.86 3.66 10.35
C ARG A 203 -6.72 5.06 10.94
N LYS A 204 -5.57 5.32 11.58
CA LYS A 204 -5.23 6.63 12.16
C LYS A 204 -4.82 7.64 11.07
N ALA A 205 -4.64 7.21 9.83
CA ALA A 205 -4.40 8.09 8.71
C ALA A 205 -5.68 8.89 8.44
N VAL A 206 -5.53 10.20 8.44
CA VAL A 206 -6.64 11.11 8.25
C VAL A 206 -6.89 11.22 6.74
N VAL A 207 -8.07 10.84 6.27
CA VAL A 207 -8.41 10.94 4.84
C VAL A 207 -8.90 12.35 4.54
N ALA A 208 -8.19 13.03 3.64
CA ALA A 208 -8.55 14.33 3.12
C ALA A 208 -9.05 14.20 1.67
N LYS A 209 -10.34 14.44 1.44
CA LYS A 209 -10.91 14.54 0.08
C LYS A 209 -10.73 15.97 -0.43
N VAL A 210 -10.04 16.14 -1.54
CA VAL A 210 -9.71 17.45 -2.11
C VAL A 210 -10.39 17.57 -3.46
N ARG A 211 -11.32 18.52 -3.61
CA ARG A 211 -11.82 18.92 -4.92
C ARG A 211 -10.96 20.08 -5.42
N SER A 212 -10.45 19.99 -6.63
CA SER A 212 -9.63 21.04 -7.26
C SER A 212 -10.19 21.45 -8.61
N ALA A 213 -10.13 22.74 -8.93
CA ALA A 213 -10.57 23.25 -10.23
C ALA A 213 -9.75 22.72 -11.42
N ALA A 214 -8.52 22.25 -11.17
CA ALA A 214 -7.62 21.71 -12.20
C ALA A 214 -6.81 20.52 -11.63
N PRO A 215 -6.24 19.65 -12.49
CA PRO A 215 -5.32 18.62 -12.05
C PRO A 215 -4.15 19.23 -11.29
N LEU A 216 -3.84 18.68 -10.11
CA LEU A 216 -2.68 19.10 -9.33
C LEU A 216 -1.41 18.45 -9.88
N SER A 217 -0.30 19.17 -9.87
CA SER A 217 1.02 18.57 -10.09
C SER A 217 1.43 17.69 -8.90
N SER A 218 2.42 16.81 -9.10
CA SER A 218 3.01 16.01 -8.02
C SER A 218 3.53 16.90 -6.89
N GLU A 219 4.29 17.94 -7.22
CA GLU A 219 4.81 18.91 -6.24
C GLU A 219 3.71 19.59 -5.42
N GLN A 220 2.59 19.96 -6.06
CA GLN A 220 1.46 20.58 -5.38
C GLN A 220 0.77 19.59 -4.44
N SER A 221 0.63 18.34 -4.88
CA SER A 221 0.02 17.26 -4.09
C SER A 221 0.87 16.91 -2.86
N ASP A 222 2.19 16.85 -3.03
CA ASP A 222 3.13 16.59 -1.93
C ASP A 222 3.13 17.74 -0.92
N ARG A 223 3.13 18.98 -1.40
CA ARG A 223 3.05 20.17 -0.54
C ARG A 223 1.73 20.23 0.23
N LEU A 224 0.62 19.86 -0.40
CA LEU A 224 -0.69 19.78 0.24
C LEU A 224 -0.70 18.70 1.33
N THR A 225 -0.19 17.52 1.01
CA THR A 225 -0.06 16.39 1.94
C THR A 225 0.81 16.76 3.15
N ALA A 226 1.97 17.37 2.93
CA ALA A 226 2.86 17.81 4.00
C ALA A 226 2.21 18.88 4.89
N THR A 227 1.45 19.79 4.28
CA THR A 227 0.73 20.84 5.02
C THR A 227 -0.37 20.24 5.89
N LEU A 228 -1.21 19.37 5.34
CA LEU A 228 -2.28 18.71 6.08
C LEU A 228 -1.71 17.81 7.18
N THR A 229 -0.63 17.08 6.90
CA THR A 229 0.07 16.25 7.89
C THR A 229 0.58 17.09 9.07
N ARG A 230 1.14 18.27 8.80
CA ARG A 230 1.56 19.22 9.85
C ARG A 230 0.38 19.75 10.66
N THR A 231 -0.75 20.07 10.00
CA THR A 231 -1.95 20.60 10.66
C THR A 231 -2.61 19.57 11.56
N TYR A 232 -2.74 18.32 11.11
CA TYR A 232 -3.47 17.28 11.85
C TYR A 232 -2.56 16.41 12.74
N GLY A 233 -1.25 16.61 12.69
CA GLY A 233 -0.28 15.88 13.52
C GLY A 233 -0.23 14.36 13.25
N LYS A 234 -0.79 13.92 12.13
CA LYS A 234 -0.93 12.52 11.72
C LYS A 234 -0.71 12.41 10.21
N PRO A 235 -0.26 11.25 9.70
CA PRO A 235 -0.20 11.02 8.26
C PRO A 235 -1.58 11.26 7.62
N VAL A 236 -1.62 12.12 6.59
CA VAL A 236 -2.85 12.43 5.85
C VAL A 236 -2.77 11.78 4.48
N THR A 237 -3.79 11.01 4.10
CA THR A 237 -3.95 10.52 2.73
C THR A 237 -4.86 11.47 1.96
N VAL A 238 -4.33 12.06 0.88
CA VAL A 238 -5.05 13.03 0.07
C VAL A 238 -5.63 12.35 -1.17
N HIS A 239 -6.95 12.41 -1.31
CA HIS A 239 -7.65 12.00 -2.53
C HIS A 239 -8.08 13.23 -3.31
N VAL A 240 -7.52 13.42 -4.51
CA VAL A 240 -7.80 14.60 -5.35
C VAL A 240 -8.83 14.24 -6.41
N GLU A 241 -9.90 15.01 -6.49
CA GLU A 241 -10.94 14.95 -7.51
C GLU A 241 -10.95 16.27 -8.28
N VAL A 242 -10.94 16.22 -9.61
CA VAL A 242 -10.98 17.44 -10.44
C VAL A 242 -12.42 17.85 -10.68
N ASP A 243 -12.74 19.06 -10.26
CA ASP A 243 -14.07 19.65 -10.32
C ASP A 243 -14.02 21.08 -10.90
N PRO A 244 -14.33 21.24 -12.19
CA PRO A 244 -14.30 22.53 -12.87
C PRO A 244 -15.29 23.57 -12.29
N GLU A 245 -16.32 23.15 -11.55
CA GLU A 245 -17.35 24.05 -11.00
C GLU A 245 -16.78 24.99 -9.92
N LEU A 246 -15.65 24.64 -9.32
CA LEU A 246 -14.98 25.46 -8.31
C LEU A 246 -14.39 26.77 -8.87
N LEU A 247 -14.23 26.86 -10.21
CA LEU A 247 -13.62 27.94 -10.99
C LEU A 247 -12.13 28.19 -10.70
N SER A 248 -11.74 28.20 -9.42
CA SER A 248 -10.38 28.40 -8.92
C SER A 248 -10.24 27.84 -7.50
N GLY A 249 -9.02 27.51 -7.08
CA GLY A 249 -8.74 27.06 -5.72
C GLY A 249 -9.09 25.58 -5.48
N LEU A 250 -9.24 25.23 -4.20
CA LEU A 250 -9.44 23.86 -3.75
C LEU A 250 -10.35 23.81 -2.52
N VAL A 251 -11.12 22.73 -2.41
CA VAL A 251 -11.97 22.41 -1.25
C VAL A 251 -11.43 21.14 -0.62
N VAL A 252 -10.97 21.22 0.62
CA VAL A 252 -10.49 20.06 1.39
C VAL A 252 -11.56 19.65 2.38
N ARG A 253 -11.93 18.37 2.40
CA ARG A 253 -12.80 17.77 3.41
C ARG A 253 -12.03 16.72 4.19
N VAL A 254 -12.01 16.86 5.51
CA VAL A 254 -11.33 15.97 6.44
C VAL A 254 -12.34 15.51 7.49
N GLY A 255 -12.86 14.29 7.34
CA GLY A 255 -14.00 13.83 8.14
C GLY A 255 -15.20 14.76 7.98
N ASP A 256 -15.62 15.40 9.08
CA ASP A 256 -16.72 16.38 9.11
C ASP A 256 -16.27 17.84 8.91
N GLU A 257 -14.95 18.09 8.87
CA GLU A 257 -14.39 19.41 8.68
C GLU A 257 -14.24 19.73 7.18
N VAL A 258 -14.67 20.92 6.76
CA VAL A 258 -14.54 21.40 5.37
C VAL A 258 -13.78 22.70 5.35
N ILE A 259 -12.63 22.71 4.66
CA ILE A 259 -11.82 23.89 4.37
C ILE A 259 -12.07 24.27 2.92
N ASP A 260 -12.90 25.29 2.71
CA ASP A 260 -13.24 25.80 1.38
C ASP A 260 -12.33 26.98 1.01
N GLY A 261 -11.38 26.72 0.11
CA GLY A 261 -10.52 27.72 -0.52
C GLY A 261 -10.92 28.04 -1.96
N SER A 262 -12.12 27.66 -2.40
CA SER A 262 -12.56 27.79 -3.79
C SER A 262 -13.00 29.21 -4.16
N GLY A 263 -12.84 29.56 -5.44
CA GLY A 263 -13.35 30.80 -6.01
C GLY A 263 -14.87 30.86 -5.96
N ALA A 264 -15.55 29.75 -6.25
CA ALA A 264 -16.99 29.61 -6.12
C ALA A 264 -17.47 29.89 -4.68
N GLY A 265 -16.81 29.31 -3.67
CA GLY A 265 -17.12 29.52 -2.26
C GLY A 265 -16.94 30.98 -1.82
N ARG A 266 -15.84 31.62 -2.25
CA ARG A 266 -15.59 33.06 -1.97
C ARG A 266 -16.65 33.97 -2.59
N LEU A 267 -17.07 33.71 -3.83
CA LEU A 267 -18.13 34.48 -4.49
C LEU A 267 -19.48 34.30 -3.79
N ALA A 268 -19.80 33.08 -3.35
CA ALA A 268 -21.01 32.80 -2.58
C ALA A 268 -21.02 33.53 -1.23
N ALA A 269 -19.89 33.55 -0.52
CA ALA A 269 -19.74 34.26 0.75
C ALA A 269 -19.95 35.78 0.58
N LEU A 270 -19.37 36.40 -0.45
CA LEU A 270 -19.54 37.82 -0.76
C LEU A 270 -20.99 38.17 -1.10
N ARG A 271 -21.66 37.33 -1.89
CA ARG A 271 -23.09 37.52 -2.19
C ARG A 271 -23.96 37.45 -0.93
N LYS A 272 -23.58 36.63 0.05
CA LYS A 272 -24.31 36.46 1.31
C LYS A 272 -24.09 37.63 2.27
N SER A 273 -22.92 38.29 2.24
CA SER A 273 -22.63 39.48 3.05
C SER A 273 -23.21 40.79 2.49
N LEU A 274 -23.67 40.78 1.24
CA LEU A 274 -24.30 41.93 0.57
C LEU A 274 -25.84 41.89 0.63
N LYS A 275 -26.41 40.92 1.35
CA LYS A 275 -27.83 40.86 1.74
C LYS A 275 -27.97 41.28 3.19
#